data_AF-A0A975B9U2-F1
#
_entry.id   AF-A0A975B9U2-F1
#
_cell.length_a   1.000
_cell.length_b   1.000
_cell.length_c   1.000
_cell.angle_alpha   90.00
_cell.angle_beta   90.00
_cell.angle_gamma   90.00
#
_symmetry.space_group_name_H-M   'P 1'
#
loop_
_entity.id
_entity.type
_entity.pdbx_description
1 polymer ?
#
loop_
_entity_poly.entity_id
_entity_poly.type
_entity_poly.pdbx_seq_one_letter_code
_entity_poly.pdbx_strand_id
1 'polypeptide(L)'
;MRTFHSYGPVDCEEHFCVPRKELVESCTSQIIGNPDKQGHYFTIWAPRQTGKTWLMRQVKKEVESCYSEKFLVGCLSVQGVIMEHNDLDEVFFRQLPRVIRDGGFQVEPEKPKTWDDWIDWFSKSRGLFDKPLILFIDEFDSLPLGIIDRLVTIFRDMYLKHENYMIHGLALIGVRAVLGVESTSGSPFNIQKSLHVPNLTKIEVENLFSQYQKQSGQKIAPGVIDKLYESTRGQPGLISWFGELITEKFNPGIEKNIDIDTWNYVYSRACRTEWNNTLLNMTAKVKKRYTQHVLELFINPEIEFSLRADWCSYLYLNGVIDAQDMMDSNNMPFQVCCFSSPFIQQNIYQALTNDLAGDSLPILALDPLDDLSDVLEKLELDLPALLSRYKDYLKRLKAKGLNPWKEQPRRSDLNLREAAGHFHIYAWLQNAVGRRCTVSPEFPTGNGRVDIWIKCHDKQGIIEVKSFKDLSELNRSKIQAARYAKKLGLNAVTLAVFIPVQDEDVIEKLSSVSEIEGVKVAAVVIGWG
;
A
#
# COMPACT_ATOMS: atom_id res chain seq x y z
N MET A 1 -27.83 -1.95 -15.47
CA MET A 1 -26.68 -2.78 -15.91
C MET A 1 -25.62 -2.64 -14.85
N ARG A 2 -24.95 -3.72 -14.43
CA ARG A 2 -24.00 -3.65 -13.32
C ARG A 2 -22.72 -2.93 -13.75
N THR A 3 -22.09 -2.23 -12.82
CA THR A 3 -20.84 -1.47 -13.02
C THR A 3 -19.74 -1.92 -12.07
N PHE A 4 -18.50 -1.50 -12.32
CA PHE A 4 -17.45 -1.60 -11.31
C PHE A 4 -17.63 -0.48 -10.27
N HIS A 5 -17.25 -0.73 -9.01
CA HIS A 5 -17.44 0.25 -7.94
C HIS A 5 -16.32 0.24 -6.91
N SER A 6 -15.69 1.40 -6.67
CA SER A 6 -14.54 1.53 -5.78
C SER A 6 -14.70 2.58 -4.67
N TYR A 7 -15.79 3.36 -4.68
CA TYR A 7 -15.96 4.55 -3.84
C TYR A 7 -16.85 4.35 -2.60
N GLY A 8 -17.19 3.09 -2.29
CA GLY A 8 -18.10 2.78 -1.20
C GLY A 8 -18.42 1.28 -1.09
N PRO A 9 -19.42 0.93 -0.27
CA PRO A 9 -19.87 -0.44 -0.11
C PRO A 9 -20.41 -1.01 -1.43
N VAL A 10 -19.97 -2.22 -1.78
CA VAL A 10 -20.44 -2.91 -2.99
C VAL A 10 -21.85 -3.46 -2.79
N ASP A 11 -22.77 -3.12 -3.69
CA ASP A 11 -24.06 -3.78 -3.85
C ASP A 11 -23.98 -4.75 -5.02
N CYS A 12 -24.26 -6.03 -4.80
CA CYS A 12 -24.17 -7.06 -5.84
C CYS A 12 -25.27 -6.98 -6.90
N GLU A 13 -26.36 -6.25 -6.63
CA GLU A 13 -27.44 -6.00 -7.59
C GLU A 13 -27.04 -4.94 -8.63
N GLU A 14 -26.34 -3.90 -8.18
CA GLU A 14 -25.91 -2.77 -9.01
C GLU A 14 -24.46 -2.87 -9.47
N HIS A 15 -23.62 -3.65 -8.79
CA HIS A 15 -22.18 -3.73 -9.06
C HIS A 15 -21.72 -5.17 -9.27
N PHE A 16 -20.62 -5.34 -10.02
CA PHE A 16 -19.92 -6.62 -10.05
C PHE A 16 -19.33 -6.91 -8.68
N CYS A 17 -19.50 -8.14 -8.20
CA CYS A 17 -19.05 -8.52 -6.87
C CYS A 17 -18.55 -9.97 -6.82
N VAL A 18 -17.69 -10.25 -5.84
CA VAL A 18 -17.21 -11.60 -5.54
C VAL A 18 -17.87 -12.06 -4.23
N PRO A 19 -18.53 -13.22 -4.19
CA PRO A 19 -19.37 -13.61 -3.06
C PRO A 19 -18.61 -14.04 -1.80
N ARG A 20 -17.31 -14.40 -1.90
CA ARG A 20 -16.42 -14.76 -0.76
C ARG A 20 -17.08 -15.63 0.33
N LYS A 21 -17.82 -16.66 -0.08
CA LYS A 21 -18.71 -17.44 0.82
C LYS A 21 -17.99 -17.96 2.06
N GLU A 22 -16.81 -18.57 1.88
CA GLU A 22 -16.02 -19.12 2.99
C GLU A 22 -15.63 -18.04 4.03
N LEU A 23 -15.32 -16.82 3.59
CA LEU A 23 -14.98 -15.71 4.48
C LEU A 23 -16.21 -15.22 5.26
N VAL A 24 -17.35 -15.13 4.58
CA VAL A 24 -18.65 -14.77 5.21
C VAL A 24 -19.03 -15.84 6.23
N GLU A 25 -19.03 -17.12 5.86
CA GLU A 25 -19.35 -18.25 6.73
C GLU A 25 -18.43 -18.33 7.94
N SER A 26 -17.12 -18.15 7.75
CA SER A 26 -16.13 -18.10 8.83
C SER A 26 -16.42 -16.95 9.79
N CYS A 27 -16.70 -15.75 9.29
CA CYS A 27 -17.04 -14.60 10.13
C CYS A 27 -18.36 -14.82 10.89
N THR A 28 -19.39 -15.35 10.22
CA THR A 28 -20.71 -15.65 10.81
C THR A 28 -20.59 -16.68 11.92
N SER A 29 -19.86 -17.78 11.67
CA SER A 29 -19.64 -18.83 12.67
C SER A 29 -18.81 -18.34 13.86
N GLN A 30 -17.80 -17.49 13.61
CA GLN A 30 -17.04 -16.89 14.69
C GLN A 30 -17.88 -15.95 15.55
N ILE A 31 -18.67 -15.05 14.96
CA ILE A 31 -19.42 -14.08 15.77
C ILE A 31 -20.55 -14.73 16.56
N ILE A 32 -21.23 -15.72 15.98
CA ILE A 32 -22.34 -16.43 16.61
C ILE A 32 -21.85 -17.40 17.69
N GLY A 33 -20.71 -18.06 17.49
CA GLY A 33 -20.20 -19.06 18.44
C GLY A 33 -21.24 -20.16 18.69
N ASN A 34 -21.66 -20.33 19.96
CA ASN A 34 -22.80 -21.17 20.29
C ASN A 34 -24.07 -20.30 20.41
N PRO A 35 -25.07 -20.46 19.52
CA PRO A 35 -26.25 -19.60 19.50
C PRO A 35 -27.06 -19.59 20.79
N ASP A 36 -27.03 -20.67 21.57
CA ASP A 36 -27.84 -20.85 22.78
C ASP A 36 -27.04 -20.60 24.07
N LYS A 37 -25.74 -20.30 23.96
CA LYS A 37 -24.86 -20.04 25.11
C LYS A 37 -24.19 -18.67 25.01
N GLN A 38 -23.21 -18.55 24.13
CA GLN A 38 -22.38 -17.37 24.04
C GLN A 38 -21.70 -17.29 22.66
N GLY A 39 -21.68 -16.09 22.10
CA GLY A 39 -20.91 -15.75 20.92
C GLY A 39 -19.49 -15.34 21.25
N HIS A 40 -18.82 -14.70 20.28
CA HIS A 40 -17.45 -14.26 20.47
C HIS A 40 -17.28 -12.76 20.23
N TYR A 41 -16.32 -12.22 20.97
CA TYR A 41 -15.88 -10.85 20.88
C TYR A 41 -14.51 -10.88 20.21
N PHE A 42 -14.38 -10.29 19.04
CA PHE A 42 -13.18 -10.43 18.22
C PHE A 42 -12.92 -9.17 17.37
N THR A 43 -11.77 -9.15 16.72
CA THR A 43 -11.36 -8.04 15.85
C THR A 43 -11.40 -8.46 14.39
N ILE A 44 -11.88 -7.58 13.51
CA ILE A 44 -11.74 -7.74 12.05
C ILE A 44 -10.72 -6.73 11.58
N TRP A 45 -9.61 -7.23 11.04
CA TRP A 45 -8.52 -6.38 10.62
C TRP A 45 -8.14 -6.67 9.17
N ALA A 46 -7.78 -5.61 8.47
CA ALA A 46 -7.14 -5.63 7.17
C ALA A 46 -6.78 -4.20 6.77
N PRO A 47 -5.81 -4.02 5.86
CA PRO A 47 -5.52 -2.72 5.27
C PRO A 47 -6.76 -1.98 4.75
N ARG A 48 -6.66 -0.67 4.54
CA ARG A 48 -7.77 0.11 3.96
C ARG A 48 -8.20 -0.46 2.59
N GLN A 49 -9.51 -0.40 2.32
CA GLN A 49 -10.13 -0.81 1.04
C GLN A 49 -10.01 -2.30 0.65
N THR A 50 -9.88 -3.19 1.62
CA THR A 50 -9.92 -4.65 1.41
C THR A 50 -11.33 -5.27 1.46
N GLY A 51 -12.39 -4.46 1.59
CA GLY A 51 -13.77 -4.94 1.59
C GLY A 51 -14.35 -5.31 2.96
N LYS A 52 -13.78 -4.80 4.06
CA LYS A 52 -14.26 -5.05 5.45
C LYS A 52 -15.75 -4.70 5.63
N THR A 53 -16.15 -3.50 5.25
CA THR A 53 -17.56 -3.05 5.35
C THR A 53 -18.49 -3.90 4.49
N TRP A 54 -18.03 -4.38 3.32
CA TRP A 54 -18.80 -5.31 2.51
C TRP A 54 -18.99 -6.65 3.22
N LEU A 55 -17.93 -7.23 3.80
CA LEU A 55 -18.00 -8.47 4.57
C LEU A 55 -19.03 -8.36 5.69
N MET A 56 -19.00 -7.27 6.45
CA MET A 56 -19.96 -7.03 7.52
C MET A 56 -21.41 -7.01 7.04
N ARG A 57 -21.68 -6.36 5.90
CA ARG A 57 -23.03 -6.31 5.32
C ARG A 57 -23.50 -7.71 4.89
N GLN A 58 -22.61 -8.53 4.34
CA GLN A 58 -22.96 -9.91 3.98
C GLN A 58 -23.23 -10.76 5.21
N VAL A 59 -22.38 -10.66 6.24
CA VAL A 59 -22.59 -11.37 7.51
C VAL A 59 -23.89 -10.92 8.18
N LYS A 60 -24.19 -9.62 8.19
CA LYS A 60 -25.47 -9.10 8.68
C LYS A 60 -26.65 -9.75 7.95
N LYS A 61 -26.65 -9.74 6.61
CA LYS A 61 -27.71 -10.36 5.80
C LYS A 61 -27.85 -11.86 6.10
N GLU A 62 -26.73 -12.57 6.23
CA GLU A 62 -26.70 -14.00 6.58
C GLU A 62 -27.31 -14.26 7.96
N VAL A 63 -26.94 -13.47 8.97
CA VAL A 63 -27.49 -13.59 10.32
C VAL A 63 -28.97 -13.25 10.35
N GLU A 64 -29.41 -12.18 9.67
CA GLU A 64 -30.82 -11.80 9.61
C GLU A 64 -31.66 -12.86 8.86
N SER A 65 -31.08 -13.54 7.86
CA SER A 65 -31.76 -14.62 7.15
C SER A 65 -31.88 -15.90 7.99
N CYS A 66 -30.81 -16.27 8.70
CA CYS A 66 -30.71 -17.57 9.37
C CYS A 66 -31.08 -17.54 10.86
N TYR A 67 -31.04 -16.36 11.50
CA TYR A 67 -31.17 -16.19 12.96
C TYR A 67 -31.97 -14.94 13.37
N SER A 68 -32.81 -14.36 12.50
CA SER A 68 -33.65 -13.17 12.80
C SER A 68 -34.48 -13.29 14.08
N GLU A 69 -34.96 -14.49 14.39
CA GLU A 69 -35.75 -14.70 15.60
C GLU A 69 -34.91 -14.65 16.89
N LYS A 70 -33.61 -14.98 16.79
CA LYS A 70 -32.69 -15.07 17.94
C LYS A 70 -31.89 -13.78 18.18
N PHE A 71 -31.42 -13.13 17.12
CA PHE A 71 -30.47 -12.03 17.25
C PHE A 71 -30.96 -10.75 16.59
N LEU A 72 -30.68 -9.62 17.24
CA LEU A 72 -30.76 -8.30 16.64
C LEU A 72 -29.35 -7.85 16.22
N VAL A 73 -29.19 -7.44 14.96
CA VAL A 73 -27.87 -7.13 14.38
C VAL A 73 -27.70 -5.62 14.19
N GLY A 74 -26.71 -5.05 14.86
CA GLY A 74 -26.33 -3.64 14.71
C GLY A 74 -25.00 -3.46 14.01
N CYS A 75 -24.93 -2.53 13.06
CA CYS A 75 -23.69 -2.11 12.43
C CYS A 75 -23.42 -0.64 12.75
N LEU A 76 -22.73 -0.40 13.86
CA LEU A 76 -22.35 0.92 14.33
C LEU A 76 -21.13 1.42 13.56
N SER A 77 -21.07 2.72 13.28
CA SER A 77 -19.86 3.39 12.81
C SER A 77 -19.50 4.50 13.79
N VAL A 78 -18.25 4.50 14.26
CA VAL A 78 -17.73 5.57 15.14
C VAL A 78 -16.89 6.60 14.39
N GLN A 79 -16.75 6.48 13.07
CA GLN A 79 -16.04 7.46 12.23
C GLN A 79 -16.60 8.89 12.38
N GLY A 80 -17.91 9.01 12.58
CA GLY A 80 -18.57 10.29 12.77
C GLY A 80 -18.40 10.89 14.17
N VAL A 81 -17.71 10.20 15.08
CA VAL A 81 -17.44 10.67 16.43
C VAL A 81 -16.22 11.58 16.39
N ILE A 82 -16.46 12.89 16.42
CA ILE A 82 -15.40 13.90 16.37
C ILE A 82 -15.02 14.26 17.81
N MET A 83 -13.80 13.91 18.20
CA MET A 83 -13.25 14.17 19.53
C MET A 83 -11.73 14.37 19.48
N GLU A 84 -11.23 15.29 20.30
CA GLU A 84 -9.81 15.46 20.58
C GLU A 84 -9.38 14.64 21.81
N HIS A 85 -8.07 14.44 21.98
CA HIS A 85 -7.53 13.61 23.06
C HIS A 85 -7.85 14.12 24.47
N ASN A 86 -8.04 15.44 24.62
CA ASN A 86 -8.32 16.09 25.90
C ASN A 86 -9.81 16.41 26.10
N ASP A 87 -10.68 16.01 25.16
CA ASP A 87 -12.11 16.23 25.31
C ASP A 87 -12.67 15.42 26.49
N LEU A 88 -13.65 16.00 27.16
CA LEU A 88 -14.39 15.31 28.21
C LEU A 88 -15.27 14.22 27.60
N ASP A 89 -15.51 13.16 28.37
CA ASP A 89 -16.40 12.04 27.99
C ASP A 89 -17.80 12.51 27.55
N GLU A 90 -18.25 13.67 28.02
CA GLU A 90 -19.54 14.26 27.62
C GLU A 90 -19.64 14.52 26.10
N VAL A 91 -18.51 14.82 25.44
CA VAL A 91 -18.46 14.98 23.97
C VAL A 91 -18.71 13.64 23.28
N PHE A 92 -18.22 12.54 23.85
CA PHE A 92 -18.51 11.18 23.38
C PHE A 92 -19.99 10.87 23.54
N PHE A 93 -20.52 11.03 24.75
CA PHE A 93 -21.90 10.65 25.07
C PHE A 93 -22.94 11.38 24.23
N ARG A 94 -22.70 12.65 23.90
CA ARG A 94 -23.58 13.44 23.03
C ARG A 94 -23.73 12.84 21.62
N GLN A 95 -22.76 12.07 21.16
CA GLN A 95 -22.74 11.49 19.82
C GLN A 95 -23.30 10.06 19.79
N LEU A 96 -23.36 9.37 20.94
CA LEU A 96 -23.79 7.97 21.03
C LEU A 96 -25.23 7.69 20.61
N PRO A 97 -26.25 8.53 20.95
CA PRO A 97 -27.62 8.30 20.47
C PRO A 97 -27.70 8.24 18.93
N ARG A 98 -26.92 9.10 18.26
CA ARG A 98 -26.81 9.09 16.81
C ARG A 98 -26.18 7.79 16.30
N VAL A 99 -25.11 7.33 16.95
CA VAL A 99 -24.44 6.07 16.57
C VAL A 99 -25.41 4.88 16.66
N ILE A 100 -26.22 4.78 17.72
CA ILE A 100 -27.22 3.72 17.88
C ILE A 100 -28.31 3.80 16.80
N ARG A 101 -28.87 4.99 16.58
CA ARG A 101 -29.92 5.20 15.58
C ARG A 101 -29.42 4.87 14.16
N ASP A 102 -28.25 5.38 13.79
CA ASP A 102 -27.67 5.17 12.46
C ASP A 102 -27.17 3.71 12.30
N GLY A 103 -27.03 2.97 13.41
CA GLY A 103 -26.60 1.57 13.48
C GLY A 103 -27.60 0.52 13.02
N GLY A 104 -28.82 0.95 12.67
CA GLY A 104 -29.90 0.07 12.22
C GLY A 104 -30.78 -0.45 13.34
N PHE A 105 -30.67 0.11 14.55
CA PHE A 105 -31.60 -0.19 15.64
C PHE A 105 -32.84 0.70 15.54
N GLN A 106 -34.02 0.13 15.81
CA GLN A 106 -35.28 0.87 15.87
C GLN A 106 -35.49 1.50 17.26
N VAL A 107 -34.44 2.10 17.83
CA VAL A 107 -34.47 2.73 19.16
C VAL A 107 -33.83 4.11 19.12
N GLU A 108 -34.38 5.05 19.88
CA GLU A 108 -33.85 6.40 20.04
C GLU A 108 -33.57 6.67 21.52
N PRO A 109 -32.35 6.36 22.00
CA PRO A 109 -32.05 6.53 23.42
C PRO A 109 -31.72 7.97 23.78
N GLU A 110 -32.01 8.35 25.01
CA GLU A 110 -31.55 9.62 25.58
C GLU A 110 -30.03 9.66 25.73
N LYS A 111 -29.42 10.85 25.61
CA LYS A 111 -27.97 11.03 25.80
C LYS A 111 -27.52 10.46 27.17
N PRO A 112 -26.52 9.55 27.20
CA PRO A 112 -25.90 9.12 28.46
C PRO A 112 -25.24 10.29 29.18
N LYS A 113 -25.33 10.33 30.51
CA LYS A 113 -24.59 11.33 31.33
C LYS A 113 -23.29 10.73 31.86
N THR A 114 -23.26 9.41 32.01
CA THR A 114 -22.13 8.64 32.53
C THR A 114 -21.87 7.40 31.67
N TRP A 115 -20.73 6.74 31.91
CA TRP A 115 -20.44 5.44 31.30
C TRP A 115 -21.43 4.36 31.75
N ASP A 116 -21.90 4.42 32.99
CA ASP A 116 -22.88 3.46 33.51
C ASP A 116 -24.22 3.59 32.77
N ASP A 117 -24.66 4.81 32.47
CA ASP A 117 -25.88 5.03 31.66
C ASP A 117 -25.76 4.40 30.27
N TRP A 118 -24.57 4.44 29.65
CA TRP A 118 -24.31 3.80 28.36
C TRP A 118 -24.22 2.28 28.47
N ILE A 119 -23.56 1.76 29.51
CA ILE A 119 -23.50 0.32 29.82
C ILE A 119 -24.91 -0.24 29.97
N ASP A 120 -25.77 0.52 30.64
CA ASP A 120 -27.15 0.15 30.90
C ASP A 120 -27.99 -0.05 29.66
N TRP A 121 -27.67 0.63 28.54
CA TRP A 121 -28.33 0.39 27.26
C TRP A 121 -28.29 -1.07 26.83
N PHE A 122 -27.24 -1.80 27.21
CA PHE A 122 -27.04 -3.20 26.88
C PHE A 122 -27.45 -4.15 28.00
N SER A 123 -27.97 -3.66 29.12
CA SER A 123 -28.41 -4.50 30.25
C SER A 123 -29.65 -5.33 29.90
N LYS A 124 -29.73 -6.58 30.38
CA LYS A 124 -30.94 -7.40 30.21
C LYS A 124 -32.13 -6.93 31.05
N SER A 125 -31.88 -6.23 32.18
CA SER A 125 -32.95 -5.86 33.12
C SER A 125 -33.53 -4.47 32.86
N ARG A 126 -32.75 -3.55 32.31
CA ARG A 126 -33.11 -2.14 32.13
C ARG A 126 -32.64 -1.53 30.81
N GLY A 127 -32.11 -2.35 29.90
CA GLY A 127 -31.55 -1.89 28.63
C GLY A 127 -32.59 -1.62 27.56
N LEU A 128 -32.08 -1.19 26.41
CA LEU A 128 -32.90 -0.76 25.26
C LEU A 128 -33.40 -1.93 24.40
N PHE A 129 -32.84 -3.12 24.60
CA PHE A 129 -32.98 -4.24 23.69
C PHE A 129 -33.64 -5.43 24.39
N ASP A 130 -34.56 -6.09 23.69
CA ASP A 130 -35.32 -7.24 24.15
C ASP A 130 -34.79 -8.58 23.61
N LYS A 131 -33.85 -8.52 22.66
CA LYS A 131 -33.19 -9.68 22.05
C LYS A 131 -31.66 -9.59 22.19
N PRO A 132 -30.96 -10.74 22.27
CA PRO A 132 -29.51 -10.77 22.21
C PRO A 132 -28.95 -10.09 20.94
N LEU A 133 -27.84 -9.37 21.10
CA LEU A 133 -27.27 -8.48 20.08
C LEU A 133 -26.03 -9.08 19.44
N ILE A 134 -25.94 -8.93 18.12
CA ILE A 134 -24.70 -9.03 17.38
C ILE A 134 -24.29 -7.62 16.94
N LEU A 135 -23.18 -7.14 17.47
CA LEU A 135 -22.68 -5.79 17.22
C LEU A 135 -21.44 -5.82 16.33
N PHE A 136 -21.47 -5.02 15.28
CA PHE A 136 -20.27 -4.63 14.55
C PHE A 136 -20.01 -3.15 14.79
N ILE A 137 -18.78 -2.78 15.14
CA ILE A 137 -18.37 -1.38 15.33
C ILE A 137 -17.26 -1.05 14.34
N ASP A 138 -17.63 -0.36 13.26
CA ASP A 138 -16.74 0.04 12.17
C ASP A 138 -15.94 1.31 12.50
N GLU A 139 -14.73 1.38 11.94
CA GLU A 139 -13.73 2.42 12.17
C GLU A 139 -13.40 2.71 13.64
N PHE A 140 -13.28 1.67 14.46
CA PHE A 140 -12.99 1.78 15.89
C PHE A 140 -11.69 2.56 16.19
N ASP A 141 -10.67 2.43 15.35
CA ASP A 141 -9.42 3.21 15.38
C ASP A 141 -9.57 4.74 15.20
N SER A 142 -10.73 5.22 14.77
CA SER A 142 -10.97 6.67 14.65
C SER A 142 -11.10 7.36 16.01
N LEU A 143 -11.40 6.59 17.06
CA LEU A 143 -11.56 7.10 18.42
C LEU A 143 -10.20 7.44 19.07
N PRO A 144 -10.17 8.40 20.02
CA PRO A 144 -9.00 8.62 20.86
C PRO A 144 -8.62 7.38 21.67
N LEU A 145 -7.31 7.13 21.85
CA LEU A 145 -6.78 5.95 22.56
C LEU A 145 -7.41 5.73 23.94
N GLY A 146 -7.59 6.79 24.75
CA GLY A 146 -8.21 6.68 26.08
C GLY A 146 -9.66 6.20 26.05
N ILE A 147 -10.41 6.54 24.99
CA ILE A 147 -11.78 6.06 24.78
C ILE A 147 -11.77 4.60 24.34
N ILE A 148 -10.85 4.23 23.44
CA ILE A 148 -10.65 2.85 23.00
C ILE A 148 -10.36 1.94 24.20
N ASP A 149 -9.36 2.28 25.03
CA ASP A 149 -8.96 1.47 26.19
C ASP A 149 -10.14 1.26 27.16
N ARG A 150 -10.94 2.31 27.37
CA ARG A 150 -12.11 2.26 28.25
C ARG A 150 -13.22 1.38 27.66
N LEU A 151 -13.59 1.57 26.39
CA LEU A 151 -14.60 0.76 25.71
C LEU A 151 -14.24 -0.72 25.70
N VAL A 152 -12.98 -1.03 25.36
CA VAL A 152 -12.47 -2.40 25.34
C VAL A 152 -12.56 -3.05 26.74
N THR A 153 -12.23 -2.29 27.79
CA THR A 153 -12.36 -2.75 29.19
C THR A 153 -13.81 -3.04 29.55
N ILE A 154 -14.74 -2.15 29.16
CA ILE A 154 -16.18 -2.32 29.42
C ILE A 154 -16.73 -3.54 28.67
N PHE A 155 -16.43 -3.69 27.38
CA PHE A 155 -16.88 -4.84 26.61
C PHE A 155 -16.35 -6.15 27.16
N ARG A 156 -15.12 -6.18 27.68
CA ARG A 156 -14.59 -7.37 28.37
C ARG A 156 -15.37 -7.70 29.63
N ASP A 157 -15.71 -6.71 30.45
CA ASP A 157 -16.53 -6.93 31.64
C ASP A 157 -17.92 -7.48 31.27
N MET A 158 -18.55 -6.92 30.23
CA MET A 158 -19.83 -7.41 29.69
C MET A 158 -19.73 -8.85 29.18
N TYR A 159 -18.63 -9.20 28.49
CA TYR A 159 -18.40 -10.55 28.00
C TYR A 159 -18.27 -11.58 29.14
N LEU A 160 -17.56 -11.22 30.22
CA LEU A 160 -17.41 -12.10 31.38
C LEU A 160 -18.73 -12.24 32.17
N LYS A 161 -19.56 -11.20 32.17
CA LYS A 161 -20.87 -11.15 32.82
C LYS A 161 -22.02 -11.29 31.82
N HIS A 162 -21.85 -12.13 30.79
CA HIS A 162 -22.79 -12.31 29.67
C HIS A 162 -24.23 -12.65 30.09
N GLU A 163 -24.43 -13.21 31.28
CA GLU A 163 -25.75 -13.43 31.86
C GLU A 163 -26.52 -12.12 32.13
N ASN A 164 -25.83 -11.00 32.32
CA ASN A 164 -26.42 -9.69 32.67
C ASN A 164 -26.61 -8.73 31.48
N TYR A 165 -25.96 -9.00 30.33
CA TYR A 165 -25.95 -8.10 29.18
C TYR A 165 -26.47 -8.77 27.89
N MET A 166 -27.09 -7.98 27.02
CA MET A 166 -27.68 -8.44 25.76
C MET A 166 -26.65 -8.73 24.67
N ILE A 167 -25.40 -8.24 24.77
CA ILE A 167 -24.40 -8.41 23.70
C ILE A 167 -23.91 -9.87 23.64
N HIS A 168 -24.40 -10.61 22.64
CA HIS A 168 -24.02 -11.99 22.34
C HIS A 168 -22.71 -12.08 21.59
N GLY A 169 -22.52 -11.25 20.56
CA GLY A 169 -21.32 -11.20 19.72
C GLY A 169 -20.91 -9.77 19.41
N LEU A 170 -19.60 -9.53 19.33
CA LEU A 170 -19.02 -8.21 19.06
C LEU A 170 -17.84 -8.33 18.09
N ALA A 171 -17.86 -7.53 17.04
CA ALA A 171 -16.74 -7.36 16.13
C ALA A 171 -16.29 -5.89 16.10
N LEU A 172 -15.04 -5.64 16.47
CA LEU A 172 -14.39 -4.32 16.38
C LEU A 172 -13.56 -4.25 15.09
N ILE A 173 -13.79 -3.23 14.26
CA ILE A 173 -13.13 -3.10 12.94
C ILE A 173 -12.26 -1.85 12.86
N GLY A 174 -11.09 -1.98 12.22
CA GLY A 174 -10.07 -0.93 12.13
C GLY A 174 -9.21 -0.95 13.38
N VAL A 175 -8.07 -1.65 13.33
CA VAL A 175 -7.45 -2.29 14.51
C VAL A 175 -5.96 -2.00 14.68
N ARG A 176 -5.57 -0.73 14.81
CA ARG A 176 -4.24 -0.31 15.26
C ARG A 176 -4.14 -0.31 16.78
N ALA A 177 -5.18 0.14 17.49
CA ALA A 177 -5.15 0.28 18.95
C ALA A 177 -5.56 -1.00 19.71
N VAL A 178 -6.56 -1.75 19.22
CA VAL A 178 -7.15 -2.90 19.94
C VAL A 178 -6.25 -4.14 19.95
N LEU A 179 -5.27 -4.22 19.04
CA LEU A 179 -4.24 -5.27 19.04
C LEU A 179 -3.24 -5.14 20.20
N GLY A 180 -3.36 -4.12 21.05
CA GLY A 180 -2.49 -3.94 22.23
C GLY A 180 -1.09 -3.43 21.92
N VAL A 181 -0.87 -2.90 20.72
CA VAL A 181 0.43 -2.39 20.27
C VAL A 181 0.78 -1.05 20.96
N GLU A 182 -0.23 -0.26 21.35
CA GLU A 182 -0.03 1.08 21.95
C GLU A 182 -0.45 1.16 23.43
N SER A 183 -0.96 0.08 24.04
CA SER A 183 -1.44 0.09 25.44
C SER A 183 -0.33 -0.33 26.43
N THR A 184 0.02 0.53 27.39
CA THR A 184 1.00 0.23 28.45
C THR A 184 0.53 -0.82 29.46
N SER A 185 -0.76 -1.13 29.50
CA SER A 185 -1.38 -2.12 30.39
C SER A 185 -1.57 -3.51 29.78
N GLY A 186 -1.07 -3.74 28.55
CA GLY A 186 -1.39 -4.91 27.71
C GLY A 186 -2.79 -4.81 27.09
N SER A 187 -3.05 -5.54 25.99
CA SER A 187 -4.38 -5.49 25.32
C SER A 187 -5.47 -5.85 26.34
N PRO A 188 -6.42 -4.95 26.61
CA PRO A 188 -7.53 -5.28 27.49
C PRO A 188 -8.46 -6.32 26.84
N PHE A 189 -8.34 -6.58 25.52
CA PHE A 189 -9.14 -7.51 24.71
C PHE A 189 -8.40 -8.83 24.41
N ASN A 190 -8.05 -9.60 25.44
CA ASN A 190 -7.43 -10.92 25.25
C ASN A 190 -8.48 -12.03 24.97
N ILE A 191 -9.45 -11.76 24.10
CA ILE A 191 -10.39 -12.75 23.56
C ILE A 191 -9.89 -13.04 22.14
N GLN A 192 -8.94 -13.98 22.06
CA GLN A 192 -7.92 -14.18 21.01
C GLN A 192 -8.39 -14.55 19.59
N LYS A 193 -9.59 -14.16 19.16
CA LYS A 193 -9.99 -14.33 17.77
C LYS A 193 -9.77 -13.02 17.00
N SER A 194 -9.15 -13.14 15.84
CA SER A 194 -9.00 -12.03 14.90
C SER A 194 -9.25 -12.59 13.50
N LEU A 195 -10.00 -11.85 12.68
CA LEU A 195 -10.28 -12.23 11.31
C LEU A 195 -9.55 -11.29 10.36
N HIS A 196 -8.62 -11.84 9.59
CA HIS A 196 -7.97 -11.12 8.50
C HIS A 196 -8.85 -11.14 7.25
N VAL A 197 -9.05 -9.98 6.61
CA VAL A 197 -9.72 -9.88 5.30
C VAL A 197 -8.67 -9.77 4.18
N PRO A 198 -8.42 -10.84 3.40
CA PRO A 198 -7.38 -10.83 2.37
C PRO A 198 -7.80 -10.04 1.11
N ASN A 199 -6.81 -9.69 0.29
CA ASN A 199 -7.01 -9.23 -1.09
C ASN A 199 -7.71 -10.30 -1.94
N LEU A 200 -8.25 -9.91 -3.09
CA LEU A 200 -8.84 -10.85 -4.03
C LEU A 200 -7.77 -11.79 -4.57
N THR A 201 -8.11 -13.05 -4.73
CA THR A 201 -7.25 -13.99 -5.47
C THR A 201 -7.36 -13.73 -6.96
N LYS A 202 -6.40 -14.25 -7.74
CA LYS A 202 -6.44 -14.15 -9.21
C LYS A 202 -7.75 -14.70 -9.78
N ILE A 203 -8.21 -15.84 -9.28
CA ILE A 203 -9.46 -16.50 -9.70
C ILE A 203 -10.68 -15.61 -9.39
N GLU A 204 -10.69 -14.94 -8.24
CA GLU A 204 -11.75 -14.00 -7.87
C GLU A 204 -11.79 -12.78 -8.79
N VAL A 205 -10.62 -12.24 -9.18
CA VAL A 205 -10.52 -11.16 -10.16
C VAL A 205 -10.99 -11.62 -11.54
N GLU A 206 -10.55 -12.78 -12.01
CA GLU A 206 -11.02 -13.38 -13.27
C GLU A 206 -12.54 -13.55 -13.29
N ASN A 207 -13.13 -14.01 -12.18
CA ASN A 207 -14.58 -14.13 -12.03
C ASN A 207 -15.27 -12.78 -12.17
N LEU A 208 -14.78 -11.75 -11.49
CA LEU A 208 -15.34 -10.39 -11.53
C LEU A 208 -15.40 -9.85 -12.97
N PHE A 209 -14.29 -9.96 -13.71
CA PHE A 209 -14.25 -9.55 -15.12
C PHE A 209 -15.03 -10.48 -16.04
N SER A 210 -15.18 -11.77 -15.71
CA SER A 210 -16.06 -12.68 -16.44
C SER A 210 -17.53 -12.25 -16.33
N GLN A 211 -17.98 -11.79 -15.15
CA GLN A 211 -19.33 -11.25 -15.00
C GLN A 211 -19.56 -10.04 -15.92
N TYR A 212 -18.59 -9.12 -15.98
CA TYR A 212 -18.62 -7.99 -16.89
C TYR A 212 -18.68 -8.43 -18.36
N GLN A 213 -17.81 -9.35 -18.79
CA GLN A 213 -17.81 -9.85 -20.18
C GLN A 213 -19.14 -10.51 -20.56
N LYS A 214 -19.72 -11.31 -19.66
CA LYS A 214 -21.03 -11.97 -19.89
C LYS A 214 -22.16 -10.96 -20.03
N GLN A 215 -22.12 -9.86 -19.27
CA GLN A 215 -23.19 -8.87 -19.25
C GLN A 215 -23.06 -7.82 -20.35
N SER A 216 -21.84 -7.41 -20.68
CA SER A 216 -21.57 -6.37 -21.69
C SER A 216 -21.36 -6.93 -23.11
N GLY A 217 -20.90 -8.18 -23.22
CA GLY A 217 -20.43 -8.76 -24.48
C GLY A 217 -19.04 -8.28 -24.93
N GLN A 218 -18.44 -7.30 -24.24
CA GLN A 218 -17.11 -6.78 -24.57
C GLN A 218 -16.04 -7.79 -24.14
N LYS A 219 -15.13 -8.17 -25.05
CA LYS A 219 -14.10 -9.18 -24.79
C LYS A 219 -12.86 -8.57 -24.15
N ILE A 220 -12.27 -9.31 -23.22
CA ILE A 220 -11.03 -8.95 -22.53
C ILE A 220 -9.97 -10.02 -22.79
N ALA A 221 -8.80 -9.61 -23.28
CA ALA A 221 -7.68 -10.51 -23.45
C ALA A 221 -7.16 -11.00 -22.08
N PRO A 222 -6.88 -12.30 -21.88
CA PRO A 222 -6.43 -12.84 -20.60
C PRO A 222 -5.20 -12.11 -20.02
N GLY A 223 -4.26 -11.72 -20.88
CA GLY A 223 -3.05 -10.98 -20.46
C GLY A 223 -3.33 -9.62 -19.82
N VAL A 224 -4.50 -9.02 -20.04
CA VAL A 224 -4.91 -7.78 -19.35
C VAL A 224 -5.27 -8.07 -17.89
N ILE A 225 -5.99 -9.16 -17.63
CA ILE A 225 -6.36 -9.56 -16.26
C ILE A 225 -5.10 -9.97 -15.49
N ASP A 226 -4.16 -10.67 -16.15
CA ASP A 226 -2.85 -10.99 -15.57
C ASP A 226 -2.11 -9.72 -15.14
N LYS A 227 -1.98 -8.74 -16.03
CA LYS A 227 -1.29 -7.48 -15.73
C LYS A 227 -1.98 -6.65 -14.65
N LEU A 228 -3.32 -6.63 -14.66
CA LEU A 228 -4.09 -5.98 -13.62
C LEU A 228 -3.84 -6.61 -12.25
N TYR A 229 -3.87 -7.95 -12.18
CA TYR A 229 -3.62 -8.68 -10.94
C TYR A 229 -2.18 -8.48 -10.46
N GLU A 230 -1.19 -8.62 -11.35
CA GLU A 230 0.23 -8.38 -11.05
C GLU A 230 0.44 -6.98 -10.46
N SER A 231 -0.17 -5.96 -11.08
CA SER A 231 0.04 -4.56 -10.72
C SER A 231 -0.64 -4.18 -9.41
N THR A 232 -1.78 -4.80 -9.09
CA THR A 232 -2.60 -4.41 -7.93
C THR A 232 -2.56 -5.41 -6.78
N ARG A 233 -2.00 -6.61 -7.00
CA ARG A 233 -2.04 -7.76 -6.09
C ARG A 233 -3.44 -8.05 -5.54
N GLY A 234 -4.46 -7.87 -6.38
CA GLY A 234 -5.86 -8.18 -6.04
C GLY A 234 -6.52 -7.23 -5.04
N GLN A 235 -5.95 -6.05 -4.76
CA GLN A 235 -6.56 -5.08 -3.85
C GLN A 235 -7.96 -4.69 -4.35
N PRO A 236 -9.07 -5.00 -3.63
CA PRO A 236 -10.43 -4.86 -4.14
C PRO A 236 -10.78 -3.47 -4.66
N GLY A 237 -10.36 -2.42 -3.93
CA GLY A 237 -10.55 -1.03 -4.33
C GLY A 237 -9.85 -0.69 -5.65
N LEU A 238 -8.59 -1.10 -5.83
CA LEU A 238 -7.84 -0.88 -7.06
C LEU A 238 -8.39 -1.71 -8.23
N ILE A 239 -8.72 -2.97 -8.00
CA ILE A 239 -9.31 -3.86 -9.02
C ILE A 239 -10.58 -3.23 -9.59
N SER A 240 -11.46 -2.76 -8.71
CA SER A 240 -12.73 -2.15 -9.12
C SER A 240 -12.50 -0.80 -9.81
N TRP A 241 -11.58 0.02 -9.29
CA TRP A 241 -11.24 1.31 -9.90
C TRP A 241 -10.64 1.14 -11.31
N PHE A 242 -9.71 0.19 -11.51
CA PHE A 242 -9.21 -0.13 -12.84
C PHE A 242 -10.29 -0.71 -13.75
N GLY A 243 -11.22 -1.51 -13.21
CA GLY A 243 -12.39 -1.98 -13.95
C GLY A 243 -13.19 -0.83 -14.55
N GLU A 244 -13.52 0.18 -13.74
CA GLU A 244 -14.18 1.41 -14.18
C GLU A 244 -13.37 2.19 -15.22
N LEU A 245 -12.07 2.40 -14.96
CA LEU A 245 -11.20 3.12 -15.88
C LEU A 245 -11.12 2.44 -17.26
N ILE A 246 -10.92 1.12 -17.29
CA ILE A 246 -10.77 0.37 -18.52
C ILE A 246 -12.10 0.31 -19.27
N THR A 247 -13.20 0.02 -18.59
CA THR A 247 -14.47 -0.33 -19.27
C THR A 247 -15.41 0.84 -19.50
N GLU A 248 -15.45 1.81 -18.59
CA GLU A 248 -16.42 2.91 -18.61
C GLU A 248 -15.78 4.21 -19.10
N LYS A 249 -14.55 4.50 -18.65
CA LYS A 249 -13.88 5.77 -18.95
C LYS A 249 -13.08 5.78 -20.25
N PHE A 250 -12.17 4.82 -20.42
CA PHE A 250 -11.17 4.88 -21.49
C PHE A 250 -11.43 3.95 -22.66
N ASN A 251 -12.16 2.85 -22.47
CA ASN A 251 -12.54 1.96 -23.58
C ASN A 251 -14.05 1.64 -23.60
N PRO A 252 -14.95 2.64 -23.58
CA PRO A 252 -16.38 2.37 -23.68
C PRO A 252 -16.75 1.85 -25.08
N GLY A 253 -17.58 0.81 -25.10
CA GLY A 253 -18.23 0.28 -26.31
C GLY A 253 -17.92 -1.19 -26.59
N ILE A 254 -18.97 -1.95 -26.92
CA ILE A 254 -18.96 -3.43 -27.07
C ILE A 254 -18.04 -3.89 -28.21
N GLU A 255 -17.84 -3.08 -29.24
CA GLU A 255 -17.01 -3.40 -30.40
C GLU A 255 -15.49 -3.25 -30.14
N LYS A 256 -15.10 -2.62 -29.02
CA LYS A 256 -13.71 -2.38 -28.68
C LYS A 256 -13.19 -3.49 -27.77
N ASN A 257 -12.40 -4.40 -28.30
CA ASN A 257 -11.72 -5.40 -27.46
C ASN A 257 -10.80 -4.69 -26.46
N ILE A 258 -10.72 -5.24 -25.24
CA ILE A 258 -9.77 -4.78 -24.21
C ILE A 258 -8.53 -5.66 -24.32
N ASP A 259 -7.47 -5.10 -24.88
CA ASP A 259 -6.18 -5.75 -25.13
C ASP A 259 -5.04 -5.09 -24.32
N ILE A 260 -3.81 -5.56 -24.57
CA ILE A 260 -2.63 -5.08 -23.83
C ILE A 260 -2.33 -3.60 -24.11
N ASP A 261 -2.65 -3.10 -25.30
CA ASP A 261 -2.46 -1.68 -25.65
C ASP A 261 -3.45 -0.80 -24.89
N THR A 262 -4.70 -1.25 -24.78
CA THR A 262 -5.72 -0.63 -23.92
C THR A 262 -5.24 -0.61 -22.47
N TRP A 263 -4.73 -1.73 -21.94
CA TRP A 263 -4.16 -1.79 -20.60
C TRP A 263 -3.02 -0.78 -20.41
N ASN A 264 -2.04 -0.77 -21.30
CA ASN A 264 -0.87 0.12 -21.22
C ASN A 264 -1.29 1.59 -21.21
N TYR A 265 -2.26 1.95 -22.05
CA TYR A 265 -2.83 3.30 -22.09
C TYR A 265 -3.50 3.66 -20.75
N VAL A 266 -4.39 2.80 -20.25
CA VAL A 266 -5.13 3.06 -19.00
C VAL A 266 -4.20 3.09 -17.79
N TYR A 267 -3.24 2.17 -17.70
CA TYR A 267 -2.24 2.16 -16.64
C TYR A 267 -1.41 3.45 -16.62
N SER A 268 -0.99 3.94 -17.80
CA SER A 268 -0.29 5.22 -17.92
C SER A 268 -1.14 6.40 -17.44
N ARG A 269 -2.44 6.42 -17.75
CA ARG A 269 -3.39 7.43 -17.25
C ARG A 269 -3.59 7.31 -15.74
N ALA A 270 -3.75 6.09 -15.23
CA ALA A 270 -3.90 5.79 -13.82
C ALA A 270 -2.73 6.34 -12.97
N CYS A 271 -1.51 6.23 -13.47
CA CYS A 271 -0.32 6.74 -12.77
C CYS A 271 -0.11 8.26 -12.88
N ARG A 272 -0.70 8.95 -13.87
CA ARG A 272 -0.30 10.33 -14.22
C ARG A 272 -1.41 11.37 -14.17
N THR A 273 -2.64 10.98 -14.54
CA THR A 273 -3.73 11.94 -14.76
C THR A 273 -4.98 11.62 -13.95
N GLU A 274 -5.12 10.37 -13.48
CA GLU A 274 -6.29 9.95 -12.74
C GLU A 274 -6.13 10.12 -11.24
N TRP A 275 -7.21 10.58 -10.61
CA TRP A 275 -7.22 10.82 -9.17
C TRP A 275 -7.74 9.58 -8.48
N ASN A 276 -6.98 9.09 -7.50
CA ASN A 276 -7.41 8.04 -6.60
C ASN A 276 -7.25 8.52 -5.16
N ASN A 277 -8.36 8.79 -4.48
CA ASN A 277 -8.34 9.34 -3.12
C ASN A 277 -7.57 8.45 -2.12
N THR A 278 -7.54 7.14 -2.35
CA THR A 278 -6.78 6.21 -1.49
C THR A 278 -5.30 6.41 -1.66
N LEU A 279 -4.82 6.49 -2.91
CA LEU A 279 -3.42 6.79 -3.21
C LEU A 279 -3.00 8.13 -2.62
N LEU A 280 -3.81 9.17 -2.81
CA LEU A 280 -3.53 10.52 -2.28
C LEU A 280 -3.43 10.50 -0.75
N ASN A 281 -4.39 9.86 -0.07
CA ASN A 281 -4.38 9.73 1.38
C ASN A 281 -3.21 8.89 1.90
N MET A 282 -2.89 7.79 1.22
CA MET A 282 -1.77 6.92 1.56
C MET A 282 -0.45 7.67 1.44
N THR A 283 -0.27 8.39 0.32
CA THR A 283 0.90 9.23 0.06
C THR A 283 1.04 10.33 1.12
N ALA A 284 -0.04 11.03 1.46
CA ALA A 284 -0.02 12.05 2.50
C ALA A 284 0.41 11.49 3.87
N LYS A 285 0.00 10.26 4.20
CA LYS A 285 0.41 9.57 5.44
C LYS A 285 1.88 9.18 5.45
N VAL A 286 2.39 8.67 4.33
CA VAL A 286 3.83 8.37 4.17
C VAL A 286 4.67 9.64 4.29
N LYS A 287 4.24 10.75 3.69
CA LYS A 287 4.92 12.04 3.79
C LYS A 287 4.88 12.61 5.21
N LYS A 288 3.79 12.38 5.94
CA LYS A 288 3.63 12.85 7.33
C LYS A 288 4.44 12.04 8.34
N ARG A 289 4.53 10.71 8.18
CA ARG A 289 5.17 9.81 9.15
C ARG A 289 5.91 8.68 8.43
N TYR A 290 7.10 8.35 8.93
CA TYR A 290 7.91 7.22 8.47
C TYR A 290 8.41 7.27 7.03
N THR A 291 8.48 8.45 6.40
CA THR A 291 9.07 8.63 5.06
C THR A 291 10.43 7.96 4.94
N GLN A 292 11.28 8.06 5.98
CA GLN A 292 12.62 7.47 5.97
C GLN A 292 12.61 5.93 5.85
N HIS A 293 11.68 5.25 6.49
CA HIS A 293 11.57 3.78 6.38
C HIS A 293 11.06 3.37 5.00
N VAL A 294 10.19 4.18 4.38
CA VAL A 294 9.74 3.96 3.00
C VAL A 294 10.88 4.19 2.00
N LEU A 295 11.70 5.22 2.21
CA LEU A 295 12.90 5.45 1.40
C LEU A 295 13.89 4.30 1.53
N GLU A 296 14.10 3.79 2.75
CA GLU A 296 14.95 2.62 3.00
C GLU A 296 14.44 1.39 2.27
N LEU A 297 13.12 1.15 2.26
CA LEU A 297 12.52 0.02 1.55
C LEU A 297 12.81 0.04 0.04
N PHE A 298 12.92 1.23 -0.57
CA PHE A 298 13.29 1.34 -1.98
C PHE A 298 14.74 0.91 -2.29
N ILE A 299 15.60 0.89 -1.28
CA ILE A 299 17.02 0.53 -1.40
C ILE A 299 17.26 -0.90 -0.91
N ASN A 300 16.74 -1.20 0.28
CA ASN A 300 16.97 -2.42 1.01
C ASN A 300 15.72 -3.31 1.00
N PRO A 301 15.69 -4.36 0.16
CA PRO A 301 14.54 -5.25 0.08
C PRO A 301 14.48 -6.31 1.20
N GLU A 302 15.47 -6.35 2.10
CA GLU A 302 15.60 -7.36 3.15
C GLU A 302 15.22 -6.80 4.53
N ILE A 303 14.46 -5.70 4.58
CA ILE A 303 13.96 -5.15 5.84
C ILE A 303 12.95 -6.15 6.43
N GLU A 304 13.24 -6.65 7.63
CA GLU A 304 12.36 -7.58 8.34
C GLU A 304 10.95 -7.00 8.55
N PHE A 305 9.93 -7.79 8.25
CA PHE A 305 8.54 -7.43 8.55
C PHE A 305 8.21 -7.77 10.00
N SER A 306 7.79 -6.77 10.76
CA SER A 306 7.43 -6.97 12.16
C SER A 306 6.30 -6.04 12.59
N LEU A 307 5.13 -6.61 12.88
CA LEU A 307 3.99 -5.87 13.45
C LEU A 307 4.27 -5.30 14.84
N ARG A 308 5.39 -5.68 15.48
CA ARG A 308 5.86 -5.10 16.74
C ARG A 308 6.56 -3.75 16.54
N ALA A 309 7.01 -3.45 15.32
CA ALA A 309 7.59 -2.16 15.01
C ALA A 309 6.49 -1.17 14.61
N ASP A 310 6.38 -0.06 15.34
CA ASP A 310 5.33 0.96 15.12
C ASP A 310 5.24 1.46 13.69
N TRP A 311 6.39 1.61 13.01
CA TRP A 311 6.44 2.07 11.62
C TRP A 311 5.89 1.01 10.66
N CYS A 312 6.24 -0.25 10.87
CA CYS A 312 5.85 -1.36 10.02
C CYS A 312 4.35 -1.61 10.15
N SER A 313 3.85 -1.72 11.39
CA SER A 313 2.42 -1.83 11.67
C SER A 313 1.62 -0.65 11.10
N TYR A 314 2.10 0.59 11.26
CA TYR A 314 1.44 1.76 10.70
C TYR A 314 1.34 1.72 9.18
N LEU A 315 2.44 1.44 8.48
CA LEU A 315 2.45 1.41 7.01
C LEU A 315 1.62 0.23 6.48
N TYR A 316 1.66 -0.92 7.15
CA TYR A 316 0.89 -2.11 6.80
C TYR A 316 -0.62 -1.85 6.87
N LEU A 317 -1.11 -1.34 8.00
CA LEU A 317 -2.54 -1.06 8.20
C LEU A 317 -3.07 0.05 7.27
N ASN A 318 -2.19 0.95 6.82
CA ASN A 318 -2.52 1.96 5.82
C ASN A 318 -2.45 1.45 4.37
N GLY A 319 -2.07 0.18 4.16
CA GLY A 319 -1.99 -0.45 2.83
C GLY A 319 -0.76 -0.03 2.03
N VAL A 320 0.28 0.51 2.67
CA VAL A 320 1.53 0.91 2.00
C VAL A 320 2.43 -0.30 1.75
N ILE A 321 2.62 -1.11 2.79
CA ILE A 321 3.47 -2.30 2.77
C ILE A 321 2.65 -3.56 3.06
N ASP A 322 3.25 -4.70 2.77
CA ASP A 322 2.79 -6.05 3.08
C ASP A 322 4.01 -6.93 3.44
N ALA A 323 3.75 -8.16 3.86
CA ALA A 323 4.77 -9.15 4.15
C ALA A 323 5.02 -10.06 2.94
N GLN A 324 6.28 -10.42 2.72
CA GLN A 324 6.65 -11.50 1.81
C GLN A 324 7.46 -12.56 2.57
N ASP A 325 7.05 -13.82 2.43
CA ASP A 325 7.81 -14.94 2.99
C ASP A 325 9.13 -15.15 2.23
N MET A 326 10.19 -15.33 2.99
CA MET A 326 11.54 -15.67 2.55
C MET A 326 12.11 -16.82 3.35
N MET A 327 13.14 -17.44 2.80
CA MET A 327 13.92 -18.48 3.47
C MET A 327 15.32 -17.95 3.74
N ASP A 328 15.79 -18.07 4.98
CA ASP A 328 17.17 -17.71 5.31
C ASP A 328 18.16 -18.78 4.81
N SER A 329 19.46 -18.58 5.06
CA SER A 329 20.50 -19.54 4.68
C SER A 329 20.37 -20.91 5.35
N ASN A 330 19.59 -21.02 6.42
CA ASN A 330 19.32 -22.24 7.17
C ASN A 330 17.94 -22.85 6.85
N ASN A 331 17.26 -22.37 5.79
CA ASN A 331 15.88 -22.74 5.44
C ASN A 331 14.85 -22.43 6.53
N MET A 332 15.11 -21.46 7.39
CA MET A 332 14.11 -20.93 8.32
C MET A 332 13.26 -19.89 7.61
N PRO A 333 11.92 -20.01 7.68
CA PRO A 333 11.04 -19.00 7.11
C PRO A 333 11.11 -17.71 7.92
N PHE A 334 11.25 -16.58 7.25
CA PHE A 334 11.12 -15.24 7.81
C PHE A 334 10.34 -14.35 6.86
N GLN A 335 9.85 -13.21 7.34
CA GLN A 335 9.10 -12.28 6.51
C GLN A 335 9.87 -10.97 6.33
N VAL A 336 9.87 -10.47 5.10
CA VAL A 336 10.41 -9.15 4.76
C VAL A 336 9.28 -8.21 4.36
N CYS A 337 9.52 -6.91 4.58
CA CYS A 337 8.66 -5.86 4.10
C CYS A 337 8.69 -5.82 2.57
N CYS A 338 7.53 -5.71 1.96
CA CYS A 338 7.38 -5.41 0.54
C CYS A 338 6.29 -4.34 0.37
N PHE A 339 6.22 -3.67 -0.77
CA PHE A 339 5.07 -2.79 -1.04
C PHE A 339 3.81 -3.61 -1.27
N SER A 340 2.66 -3.09 -0.86
CA SER A 340 1.39 -3.82 -0.93
C SER A 340 0.96 -4.18 -2.36
N SER A 341 1.43 -3.43 -3.36
CA SER A 341 1.41 -3.81 -4.77
C SER A 341 2.41 -2.98 -5.58
N PRO A 342 2.84 -3.46 -6.78
CA PRO A 342 3.68 -2.67 -7.69
C PRO A 342 3.09 -1.30 -8.04
N PHE A 343 1.76 -1.21 -8.18
CA PHE A 343 1.10 0.07 -8.45
C PHE A 343 1.25 1.04 -7.27
N ILE A 344 1.06 0.59 -6.03
CA ILE A 344 1.30 1.41 -4.83
C ILE A 344 2.76 1.85 -4.78
N GLN A 345 3.69 0.92 -5.00
CA GLN A 345 5.12 1.18 -5.01
C GLN A 345 5.50 2.29 -6.00
N GLN A 346 5.03 2.19 -7.25
CA GLN A 346 5.30 3.17 -8.30
C GLN A 346 4.75 4.55 -7.95
N ASN A 347 3.52 4.65 -7.45
CA ASN A 347 2.90 5.92 -7.10
C ASN A 347 3.60 6.61 -5.93
N ILE A 348 3.96 5.86 -4.88
CA ILE A 348 4.72 6.40 -3.75
C ILE A 348 6.11 6.85 -4.21
N TYR A 349 6.79 6.06 -5.04
CA TYR A 349 8.09 6.42 -5.58
C TYR A 349 8.05 7.74 -6.36
N GLN A 350 7.07 7.92 -7.23
CA GLN A 350 6.87 9.17 -7.98
C GLN A 350 6.54 10.34 -7.04
N ALA A 351 5.65 10.14 -6.07
CA ALA A 351 5.27 11.19 -5.14
C ALA A 351 6.43 11.66 -4.24
N LEU A 352 7.32 10.75 -3.82
CA LEU A 352 8.52 11.08 -3.06
C LEU A 352 9.62 11.68 -3.94
N THR A 353 9.72 11.26 -5.21
CA THR A 353 10.63 11.88 -6.19
C THR A 353 10.36 13.37 -6.30
N ASN A 354 9.08 13.75 -6.48
CA ASN A 354 8.69 15.15 -6.65
C ASN A 354 9.01 15.99 -5.39
N ASP A 355 8.83 15.42 -4.19
CA ASP A 355 9.17 16.11 -2.94
C ASP A 355 10.69 16.27 -2.76
N LEU A 356 11.48 15.28 -3.15
CA LEU A 356 12.94 15.28 -2.95
C LEU A 356 13.69 16.07 -4.02
N ALA A 357 13.24 16.03 -5.27
CA ALA A 357 13.89 16.71 -6.40
C ALA A 357 13.27 18.08 -6.75
N GLY A 358 12.07 18.37 -6.23
CA GLY A 358 11.29 19.57 -6.54
C GLY A 358 10.54 19.48 -7.87
N ASP A 359 9.67 20.47 -8.13
CA ASP A 359 8.82 20.54 -9.33
C ASP A 359 9.62 20.71 -10.63
N SER A 360 10.85 21.22 -10.54
CA SER A 360 11.75 21.38 -11.68
C SER A 360 13.20 21.36 -11.22
N LEU A 361 14.09 20.90 -12.10
CA LEU A 361 15.52 21.01 -11.84
C LEU A 361 15.94 22.49 -11.85
N PRO A 362 16.84 22.90 -10.94
CA PRO A 362 17.24 24.31 -10.82
C PRO A 362 18.10 24.80 -12.00
N ILE A 363 18.61 23.89 -12.84
CA ILE A 363 19.33 24.17 -14.08
C ILE A 363 18.95 23.15 -15.16
N LEU A 364 19.31 23.43 -16.41
CA LEU A 364 19.12 22.48 -17.53
C LEU A 364 19.79 21.13 -17.24
N ALA A 365 19.03 20.04 -17.39
CA ALA A 365 19.51 18.68 -17.17
C ALA A 365 20.74 18.35 -18.03
N LEU A 366 20.72 18.81 -19.28
CA LEU A 366 21.80 18.66 -20.25
C LEU A 366 22.49 19.99 -20.53
N ASP A 367 23.65 19.94 -21.17
CA ASP A 367 24.23 21.14 -21.80
C ASP A 367 23.33 21.59 -22.97
N PRO A 368 23.14 22.90 -23.23
CA PRO A 368 22.29 23.36 -24.32
C PRO A 368 22.65 22.80 -25.71
N LEU A 369 23.90 22.42 -25.93
CA LEU A 369 24.38 21.87 -27.20
C LEU A 369 24.44 20.33 -27.23
N ASP A 370 24.09 19.67 -26.13
CA ASP A 370 24.09 18.21 -26.04
C ASP A 370 22.79 17.62 -26.64
N ASP A 371 22.93 17.01 -27.81
CA ASP A 371 21.84 16.37 -28.54
C ASP A 371 21.66 14.89 -28.17
N LEU A 372 22.49 14.31 -27.30
CA LEU A 372 22.49 12.89 -26.92
C LEU A 372 22.62 11.90 -28.09
N SER A 373 23.11 12.31 -29.26
CA SER A 373 23.29 11.43 -30.42
C SER A 373 24.17 10.22 -30.07
N ASP A 374 25.25 10.44 -29.31
CA ASP A 374 26.18 9.41 -28.87
C ASP A 374 25.58 8.41 -27.85
N VAL A 375 24.47 8.78 -27.21
CA VAL A 375 23.72 7.95 -26.26
C VAL A 375 22.59 7.19 -26.93
N LEU A 376 21.81 7.87 -27.79
CA LEU A 376 20.52 7.39 -28.28
C LEU A 376 20.56 6.80 -29.69
N GLU A 377 21.51 7.20 -30.55
CA GLU A 377 21.53 6.81 -31.96
C GLU A 377 22.30 5.50 -32.22
N LYS A 378 23.16 5.08 -31.28
CA LYS A 378 23.86 3.78 -31.33
C LYS A 378 22.89 2.59 -31.33
N LEU A 379 23.34 1.41 -31.76
CA LEU A 379 22.52 0.18 -31.76
C LEU A 379 21.94 -0.15 -30.38
N GLU A 380 22.72 0.10 -29.33
CA GLU A 380 22.32 -0.04 -27.93
C GLU A 380 22.45 1.32 -27.21
N LEU A 381 21.70 1.51 -26.13
CA LEU A 381 21.79 2.74 -25.32
C LEU A 381 23.15 2.82 -24.61
N ASP A 382 23.88 3.92 -24.79
CA ASP A 382 25.12 4.18 -24.06
C ASP A 382 24.84 4.84 -22.71
N LEU A 383 24.34 4.03 -21.77
CA LEU A 383 24.03 4.47 -20.42
C LEU A 383 25.25 5.01 -19.64
N PRO A 384 26.48 4.48 -19.82
CA PRO A 384 27.67 5.09 -19.23
C PRO A 384 27.91 6.52 -19.73
N ALA A 385 27.77 6.76 -21.03
CA ALA A 385 27.85 8.12 -21.58
C ALA A 385 26.76 9.03 -21.01
N LEU A 386 25.52 8.53 -20.90
CA LEU A 386 24.42 9.27 -20.26
C LEU A 386 24.75 9.64 -18.80
N LEU A 387 25.29 8.70 -18.01
CA LEU A 387 25.71 8.98 -16.64
C LEU A 387 26.89 9.95 -16.55
N SER A 388 27.72 10.06 -17.58
CA SER A 388 28.71 11.15 -17.65
C SER A 388 28.03 12.52 -17.67
N ARG A 389 26.93 12.68 -18.42
CA ARG A 389 26.18 13.95 -18.45
C ARG A 389 25.55 14.28 -17.10
N TYR A 390 25.16 13.25 -16.35
CA TYR A 390 24.73 13.45 -14.97
C TYR A 390 25.86 13.96 -14.07
N LYS A 391 27.08 13.43 -14.19
CA LYS A 391 28.26 13.96 -13.48
C LYS A 391 28.52 15.42 -13.86
N ASP A 392 28.40 15.78 -15.14
CA ASP A 392 28.57 17.16 -15.62
C ASP A 392 27.46 18.08 -15.08
N TYR A 393 26.23 17.61 -15.02
CA TYR A 393 25.12 18.30 -14.36
C TYR A 393 25.43 18.57 -12.88
N LEU A 394 25.93 17.58 -12.12
CA LEU A 394 26.33 17.77 -10.73
C LEU A 394 27.49 18.79 -10.58
N LYS A 395 28.46 18.78 -11.50
CA LYS A 395 29.53 19.79 -11.55
C LYS A 395 28.97 21.20 -11.76
N ARG A 396 28.01 21.36 -12.69
CA ARG A 396 27.33 22.64 -12.96
C ARG A 396 26.49 23.12 -11.78
N LEU A 397 25.82 22.22 -11.04
CA LEU A 397 25.12 22.57 -9.80
C LEU A 397 26.10 23.12 -8.75
N LYS A 398 27.20 22.40 -8.52
CA LYS A 398 28.24 22.80 -7.55
C LYS A 398 28.84 24.15 -7.90
N ALA A 399 29.11 24.41 -9.18
CA ALA A 399 29.61 25.70 -9.66
C ALA A 399 28.65 26.87 -9.36
N LYS A 400 27.34 26.62 -9.27
CA LYS A 400 26.32 27.61 -8.85
C LYS A 400 26.08 27.66 -7.34
N GLY A 401 26.86 26.93 -6.55
CA GLY A 401 26.68 26.83 -5.09
C GLY A 401 25.46 26.00 -4.67
N LEU A 402 24.83 25.30 -5.60
CA LEU A 402 23.70 24.41 -5.35
C LEU A 402 24.21 23.02 -4.98
N ASN A 403 23.68 22.45 -3.91
CA ASN A 403 24.00 21.09 -3.48
C ASN A 403 22.68 20.31 -3.37
N PRO A 404 22.42 19.33 -4.27
CA PRO A 404 21.19 18.54 -4.23
C PRO A 404 21.06 17.64 -2.99
N TRP A 405 22.11 17.58 -2.17
CA TRP A 405 22.20 16.77 -0.95
C TRP A 405 22.05 17.58 0.35
N LYS A 406 21.89 18.92 0.29
CA LYS A 406 22.01 19.83 1.46
C LYS A 406 20.85 19.77 2.46
N GLU A 407 19.63 19.49 2.01
CA GLU A 407 18.39 19.48 2.83
C GLU A 407 18.01 18.10 3.36
N GLN A 408 18.85 17.09 3.16
CA GLN A 408 18.57 15.73 3.59
C GLN A 408 18.98 15.55 5.06
N PRO A 409 18.22 14.78 5.86
CA PRO A 409 18.47 14.66 7.29
C PRO A 409 19.91 14.20 7.54
N ARG A 410 20.67 15.08 8.20
CA ARG A 410 22.09 14.86 8.54
C ARG A 410 22.19 13.84 9.67
N ARG A 411 22.18 12.55 9.33
CA ARG A 411 22.67 11.46 10.18
C ARG A 411 23.88 10.78 9.55
N SER A 412 24.61 10.06 10.39
CA SER A 412 25.82 9.29 10.07
C SER A 412 25.57 7.99 9.27
N ASP A 413 24.32 7.68 8.89
CA ASP A 413 23.99 6.48 8.13
C ASP A 413 24.08 6.72 6.62
N LEU A 414 24.94 5.94 5.95
CA LEU A 414 25.20 5.98 4.51
C LEU A 414 23.97 5.60 3.66
N ASN A 415 23.03 4.81 4.21
CA ASN A 415 21.84 4.30 3.51
C ASN A 415 20.85 5.40 3.09
N LEU A 416 20.75 6.49 3.85
CA LEU A 416 19.82 7.61 3.53
C LEU A 416 20.32 8.47 2.37
N ARG A 417 21.64 8.53 2.17
CA ARG A 417 22.21 9.19 1.00
C ARG A 417 21.89 8.37 -0.26
N GLU A 418 21.90 7.03 -0.18
CA GLU A 418 21.58 6.15 -1.32
C GLU A 418 20.23 6.48 -1.95
N ALA A 419 19.20 6.61 -1.12
CA ALA A 419 17.84 6.93 -1.55
C ALA A 419 17.85 8.26 -2.30
N ALA A 420 18.45 9.28 -1.70
CA ALA A 420 18.57 10.57 -2.32
C ALA A 420 19.28 10.56 -3.68
N GLY A 421 20.38 9.82 -3.80
CA GLY A 421 21.07 9.62 -5.08
C GLY A 421 20.15 8.98 -6.12
N HIS A 422 19.39 7.98 -5.70
CA HIS A 422 18.40 7.26 -6.52
C HIS A 422 17.27 8.18 -7.02
N PHE A 423 16.59 8.88 -6.11
CA PHE A 423 15.50 9.79 -6.47
C PHE A 423 15.99 10.97 -7.34
N HIS A 424 17.17 11.52 -7.04
CA HIS A 424 17.72 12.63 -7.80
C HIS A 424 18.18 12.22 -9.21
N ILE A 425 18.84 11.06 -9.36
CA ILE A 425 19.23 10.58 -10.69
C ILE A 425 18.00 10.23 -11.53
N TYR A 426 16.98 9.64 -10.92
CA TYR A 426 15.71 9.37 -11.60
C TYR A 426 15.03 10.67 -12.06
N ALA A 427 14.93 11.68 -11.19
CA ALA A 427 14.40 12.99 -11.57
C ALA A 427 15.21 13.66 -12.68
N TRP A 428 16.55 13.54 -12.64
CA TRP A 428 17.41 14.03 -13.71
C TRP A 428 17.17 13.30 -15.03
N LEU A 429 17.06 11.96 -15.01
CA LEU A 429 16.79 11.15 -16.20
C LEU A 429 15.44 11.52 -16.85
N GLN A 430 14.39 11.72 -16.05
CA GLN A 430 13.09 12.19 -16.54
C GLN A 430 13.22 13.50 -17.30
N ASN A 431 14.06 14.43 -16.83
CA ASN A 431 14.28 15.72 -17.48
C ASN A 431 15.24 15.64 -18.69
N ALA A 432 16.27 14.79 -18.63
CA ALA A 432 17.28 14.66 -19.67
C ALA A 432 16.76 13.91 -20.90
N VAL A 433 16.08 12.79 -20.69
CA VAL A 433 15.66 11.88 -21.77
C VAL A 433 14.17 11.61 -21.82
N GLY A 434 13.38 12.00 -20.81
CA GLY A 434 11.94 11.65 -20.71
C GLY A 434 11.05 12.12 -21.86
N ARG A 435 11.52 13.08 -22.67
CA ARG A 435 10.83 13.52 -23.91
C ARG A 435 11.01 12.56 -25.09
N ARG A 436 12.09 11.78 -25.07
CA ARG A 436 12.53 10.87 -26.15
C ARG A 436 12.43 9.40 -25.75
N CYS A 437 12.45 9.12 -24.46
CA CYS A 437 12.49 7.79 -23.88
C CYS A 437 11.52 7.68 -22.72
N THR A 438 11.02 6.48 -22.49
CA THR A 438 10.33 6.13 -21.24
C THR A 438 11.38 5.83 -20.18
N VAL A 439 11.38 6.60 -19.09
CA VAL A 439 12.15 6.31 -17.89
C VAL A 439 11.17 5.74 -16.86
N SER A 440 11.41 4.52 -16.40
CA SER A 440 10.52 3.80 -15.47
C SER A 440 11.33 3.24 -14.29
N PRO A 441 10.86 3.39 -13.05
CA PRO A 441 11.36 2.56 -11.96
C PRO A 441 10.83 1.14 -12.17
N GLU A 442 11.73 0.15 -12.12
CA GLU A 442 11.39 -1.27 -12.13
C GLU A 442 11.73 -1.90 -10.79
N PHE A 443 10.93 -2.90 -10.39
CA PHE A 443 10.97 -3.48 -9.05
C PHE A 443 11.17 -5.00 -9.13
N PRO A 444 12.41 -5.46 -9.37
CA PRO A 444 12.68 -6.82 -9.85
C PRO A 444 12.24 -7.93 -8.90
N THR A 445 12.29 -7.67 -7.59
CA THR A 445 11.99 -8.64 -6.53
C THR A 445 10.63 -8.40 -5.88
N GLY A 446 9.94 -7.31 -6.24
CA GLY A 446 8.69 -6.89 -5.58
C GLY A 446 8.86 -6.46 -4.11
N ASN A 447 10.09 -6.42 -3.59
CA ASN A 447 10.41 -6.14 -2.18
C ASN A 447 10.97 -4.76 -1.94
N GLY A 448 10.78 -3.85 -2.90
CA GLY A 448 11.20 -2.46 -2.73
C GLY A 448 12.38 -2.05 -3.59
N ARG A 449 13.38 -2.92 -3.85
CA ARG A 449 14.55 -2.57 -4.68
C ARG A 449 14.12 -1.96 -6.03
N VAL A 450 14.71 -0.81 -6.35
CA VAL A 450 14.39 -0.06 -7.57
C VAL A 450 15.58 -0.03 -8.53
N ASP A 451 15.36 -0.54 -9.73
CA ASP A 451 16.23 -0.30 -10.87
C ASP A 451 15.59 0.75 -11.77
N ILE A 452 16.38 1.47 -12.57
CA ILE A 452 15.85 2.46 -13.51
C ILE A 452 15.96 1.89 -14.92
N TRP A 453 14.82 1.62 -15.53
CA TRP A 453 14.73 1.23 -16.93
C TRP A 453 14.59 2.46 -17.81
N ILE A 454 15.33 2.44 -18.91
CA ILE A 454 15.24 3.43 -19.97
C ILE A 454 14.90 2.70 -21.25
N LYS A 455 13.77 3.03 -21.87
CA LYS A 455 13.34 2.49 -23.15
C LYS A 455 13.17 3.62 -24.16
N CYS A 456 13.94 3.58 -25.24
CA CYS A 456 13.89 4.54 -26.34
C CYS A 456 13.60 3.76 -27.62
N HIS A 457 12.38 3.87 -28.16
CA HIS A 457 11.92 3.05 -29.28
C HIS A 457 12.09 1.54 -29.01
N ASP A 458 12.92 0.85 -29.80
CA ASP A 458 13.27 -0.57 -29.72
C ASP A 458 14.45 -0.85 -28.78
N LYS A 459 15.15 0.18 -28.32
CA LYS A 459 16.32 0.07 -27.44
C LYS A 459 15.92 0.17 -25.99
N GLN A 460 16.58 -0.62 -25.15
CA GLN A 460 16.36 -0.63 -23.72
C GLN A 460 17.67 -0.80 -22.94
N GLY A 461 17.70 -0.29 -21.73
CA GLY A 461 18.83 -0.45 -20.83
C GLY A 461 18.41 -0.23 -19.38
N ILE A 462 19.26 -0.72 -18.47
CA ILE A 462 19.01 -0.69 -17.02
C ILE A 462 20.17 0.00 -16.31
N ILE A 463 19.79 0.87 -15.37
CA ILE A 463 20.68 1.49 -14.40
C ILE A 463 20.32 0.93 -13.01
N GLU A 464 21.24 0.19 -12.40
CA GLU A 464 21.15 -0.21 -10.99
C GLU A 464 21.89 0.82 -10.14
N VAL A 465 21.21 1.46 -9.20
CA VAL A 465 21.82 2.46 -8.33
C VAL A 465 22.36 1.77 -7.07
N LYS A 466 23.58 2.12 -6.66
CA LYS A 466 24.27 1.55 -5.49
C LYS A 466 24.98 2.62 -4.68
N SER A 467 25.08 2.41 -3.37
CA SER A 467 26.13 3.05 -2.56
C SER A 467 27.42 2.24 -2.57
N PHE A 468 28.55 2.93 -2.71
CA PHE A 468 29.86 2.32 -2.49
C PHE A 468 30.07 2.06 -1.00
N LYS A 469 30.32 0.80 -0.61
CA LYS A 469 30.82 0.44 0.72
C LYS A 469 32.29 0.08 0.68
N ASP A 470 32.62 -0.92 -0.14
CA ASP A 470 33.99 -1.34 -0.41
C ASP A 470 34.13 -1.98 -1.81
N LEU A 471 35.36 -2.29 -2.21
CA LEU A 471 35.67 -2.85 -3.52
C LEU A 471 35.13 -4.29 -3.69
N SER A 472 35.04 -5.07 -2.62
CA SER A 472 34.55 -6.44 -2.65
C SER A 472 33.05 -6.47 -2.95
N GLU A 473 32.27 -5.63 -2.26
CA GLU A 473 30.83 -5.49 -2.46
C GLU A 473 30.51 -4.92 -3.85
N LEU A 474 31.32 -3.97 -4.36
CA LEU A 474 31.18 -3.47 -5.73
C LEU A 474 31.38 -4.60 -6.76
N ASN A 475 32.41 -5.43 -6.60
CA ASN A 475 32.66 -6.55 -7.50
C ASN A 475 31.55 -7.61 -7.43
N ARG A 476 31.03 -7.90 -6.23
CA ARG A 476 29.86 -8.78 -6.07
C ARG A 476 28.62 -8.21 -6.76
N SER A 477 28.40 -6.90 -6.64
CA SER A 477 27.28 -6.21 -7.30
C SER A 477 27.38 -6.28 -8.82
N LYS A 478 28.56 -6.11 -9.41
CA LYS A 478 28.78 -6.29 -10.86
C LYS A 478 28.38 -7.69 -11.34
N ILE A 479 28.74 -8.73 -10.59
CA ILE A 479 28.38 -10.12 -10.91
C ILE A 479 26.86 -10.33 -10.82
N GLN A 480 26.23 -9.78 -9.77
CA GLN A 480 24.78 -9.87 -9.61
C GLN A 480 24.03 -9.16 -10.74
N ALA A 481 24.46 -7.95 -11.10
CA ALA A 481 23.90 -7.15 -12.19
C ALA A 481 24.02 -7.89 -13.54
N ALA A 482 25.17 -8.51 -13.83
CA ALA A 482 25.36 -9.29 -15.05
C ALA A 482 24.34 -10.44 -15.16
N ARG A 483 24.18 -11.21 -14.08
CA ARG A 483 23.22 -12.33 -14.02
C ARG A 483 21.78 -11.84 -14.18
N TYR A 484 21.46 -10.72 -13.56
CA TYR A 484 20.13 -10.12 -13.66
C TYR A 484 19.83 -9.65 -15.09
N ALA A 485 20.74 -8.91 -15.72
CA ALA A 485 20.62 -8.46 -17.10
C ALA A 485 20.44 -9.63 -18.08
N LYS A 486 21.20 -10.72 -17.88
CA LYS A 486 21.07 -11.94 -18.69
C LYS A 486 19.69 -12.59 -18.58
N LYS A 487 19.09 -12.62 -17.37
CA LYS A 487 17.72 -13.11 -17.18
C LYS A 487 16.68 -12.27 -17.92
N LEU A 488 16.96 -11.00 -18.12
CA LEU A 488 16.10 -10.07 -18.85
C LEU A 488 16.39 -10.04 -20.36
N GLY A 489 17.36 -10.84 -20.84
CA GLY A 489 17.76 -10.84 -22.24
C GLY A 489 18.52 -9.58 -22.66
N LEU A 490 19.19 -8.91 -21.72
CA LEU A 490 20.03 -7.73 -21.98
C LEU A 490 21.51 -8.11 -22.08
N ASN A 491 22.19 -7.52 -23.07
CA ASN A 491 23.63 -7.71 -23.27
C ASN A 491 24.48 -6.72 -22.46
N ALA A 492 23.85 -5.74 -21.81
CA ALA A 492 24.54 -4.72 -21.03
C ALA A 492 23.74 -4.28 -19.80
N VAL A 493 24.46 -3.86 -18.75
CA VAL A 493 23.91 -3.25 -17.54
C VAL A 493 24.86 -2.21 -16.98
N THR A 494 24.31 -1.12 -16.44
CA THR A 494 25.09 -0.04 -15.86
C THR A 494 24.79 0.11 -14.38
N LEU A 495 25.83 0.18 -13.54
CA LEU A 495 25.74 0.49 -12.12
C LEU A 495 26.08 1.97 -11.94
N ALA A 496 25.15 2.74 -11.36
CA ALA A 496 25.39 4.10 -10.88
C ALA A 496 25.80 4.04 -9.41
N VAL A 497 27.09 4.21 -9.12
CA VAL A 497 27.66 3.95 -7.79
C VAL A 497 27.99 5.26 -7.08
N PHE A 498 27.22 5.62 -6.06
CA PHE A 498 27.43 6.84 -5.27
C PHE A 498 28.49 6.63 -4.17
N ILE A 499 29.45 7.56 -4.06
CA ILE A 499 30.55 7.49 -3.08
C ILE A 499 30.74 8.84 -2.36
N PRO A 500 30.92 8.86 -1.01
CA PRO A 500 31.20 10.08 -0.22
C PRO A 500 32.62 10.65 -0.40
N VAL A 501 33.10 10.71 -1.64
CA VAL A 501 34.44 11.17 -2.02
C VAL A 501 34.31 12.11 -3.22
N GLN A 502 35.07 13.21 -3.19
CA GLN A 502 35.15 14.18 -4.31
C GLN A 502 36.42 14.03 -5.16
N ASP A 503 37.36 13.19 -4.73
CA ASP A 503 38.62 12.94 -5.44
C ASP A 503 38.35 12.29 -6.81
N GLU A 504 38.66 13.02 -7.88
CA GLU A 504 38.41 12.58 -9.26
C GLU A 504 39.27 11.37 -9.62
N ASP A 505 40.51 11.27 -9.12
CA ASP A 505 41.38 10.12 -9.38
C ASP A 505 40.81 8.84 -8.77
N VAL A 506 40.24 8.94 -7.56
CA VAL A 506 39.57 7.80 -6.89
C VAL A 506 38.32 7.40 -7.66
N ILE A 507 37.50 8.37 -8.07
CA ILE A 507 36.27 8.13 -8.84
C ILE A 507 36.57 7.48 -10.19
N GLU A 508 37.60 7.94 -10.90
CA GLU A 508 38.02 7.39 -12.19
C GLU A 508 38.56 5.96 -12.05
N LYS A 509 39.43 5.71 -11.05
CA LYS A 509 39.99 4.36 -10.81
C LYS A 509 38.93 3.34 -10.41
N LEU A 510 37.87 3.75 -9.73
CA LEU A 510 36.76 2.86 -9.34
C LEU A 510 35.73 2.68 -10.46
N SER A 511 35.65 3.62 -11.41
CA SER A 511 34.81 3.49 -12.60
C SER A 511 35.44 2.48 -13.56
N SER A 512 34.64 1.54 -14.07
CA SER A 512 35.19 0.45 -14.88
C SER A 512 34.15 -0.13 -15.82
N VAL A 513 34.60 -0.65 -16.96
CA VAL A 513 33.79 -1.50 -17.84
C VAL A 513 34.44 -2.89 -17.88
N SER A 514 33.64 -3.93 -17.67
CA SER A 514 34.08 -5.31 -17.67
C SER A 514 33.03 -6.20 -18.33
N GLU A 515 33.45 -7.29 -18.96
CA GLU A 515 32.53 -8.30 -19.47
C GLU A 515 32.41 -9.44 -18.45
N ILE A 516 31.19 -9.77 -18.04
CA ILE A 516 30.90 -10.81 -17.04
C ILE A 516 29.80 -11.70 -17.60
N GLU A 517 30.08 -13.00 -17.75
CA GLU A 517 29.13 -14.02 -18.24
C GLU A 517 28.47 -13.67 -19.61
N GLY A 518 29.19 -12.92 -20.47
CA GLY A 518 28.73 -12.45 -21.79
C GLY A 518 27.91 -11.16 -21.76
N VAL A 519 27.86 -10.48 -20.61
CA VAL A 519 27.17 -9.19 -20.42
C VAL A 519 28.20 -8.10 -20.17
N LYS A 520 28.08 -6.97 -20.88
CA LYS A 520 28.87 -5.76 -20.63
C LYS A 520 28.37 -5.06 -19.37
N VAL A 521 29.18 -5.05 -18.33
CA VAL A 521 28.89 -4.41 -17.05
C VAL A 521 29.72 -3.13 -16.92
N ALA A 522 29.06 -1.99 -16.87
CA ALA A 522 29.71 -0.70 -16.59
C ALA A 522 29.40 -0.26 -15.17
N ALA A 523 30.41 0.10 -14.38
CA ALA A 523 30.25 0.79 -13.12
C ALA A 523 30.69 2.24 -13.29
N VAL A 524 29.75 3.18 -13.14
CA VAL A 524 30.00 4.62 -13.21
C VAL A 524 29.94 5.17 -11.80
N VAL A 525 31.08 5.60 -11.28
CA VAL A 525 31.19 6.13 -9.92
C VAL A 525 30.88 7.63 -9.92
N ILE A 526 30.02 8.01 -8.98
CA ILE A 526 29.45 9.35 -8.83
C ILE A 526 29.80 9.85 -7.43
N GLY A 527 30.71 10.83 -7.36
CA GLY A 527 31.08 11.47 -6.11
C GLY A 527 30.01 12.43 -5.60
N TRP A 528 29.71 12.37 -4.31
CA TRP A 528 28.94 13.39 -3.60
C TRP A 528 29.68 13.91 -2.36
N GLY A 529 29.41 15.15 -1.99
CA GLY A 529 30.07 15.87 -0.91
C GLY A 529 29.84 17.35 -1.05
#